data_AF-A0A842VTA5-F1
#
_entry.id   AF-A0A842VTA5-F1
#
_cell.length_a   1.000
_cell.length_b   1.000
_cell.length_c   1.000
_cell.angle_alpha   90.00
_cell.angle_beta   90.00
_cell.angle_gamma   90.00
#
_symmetry.space_group_name_H-M   'P 1'
#
loop_
_entity.id
_entity.type
_entity.pdbx_description
1 polymer ?
#
loop_
_entity_poly.entity_id
_entity_poly.type
_entity_poly.pdbx_seq_one_letter_code
_entity_poly.pdbx_strand_id
1 'polypeptide(L)' 'MMSEETRGPKLGKKVPNFTAKNVCGKTFDLLELASKHRGTIINFFRANW' A
#
# COMPACT_ATOMS: atom_id res chain seq x y z
N MET A 1 -27.97 0.23 12.07
CA MET A 1 -27.11 0.48 10.89
C MET A 1 -25.67 0.42 11.36
N MET A 2 -24.79 -0.35 10.70
CA MET A 2 -23.36 -0.37 11.02
C MET A 2 -22.64 0.66 10.12
N SER A 3 -21.82 1.54 10.69
CA SER A 3 -20.96 2.46 9.94
C SER A 3 -19.78 1.70 9.34
N GLU A 4 -19.46 1.91 8.08
CA GLU A 4 -18.21 1.42 7.47
C GLU A 4 -17.01 2.01 8.22
N GLU A 5 -16.39 1.19 9.06
CA GLU A 5 -15.18 1.53 9.78
C GLU A 5 -14.05 1.74 8.75
N THR A 6 -13.55 2.98 8.63
CA THR A 6 -12.45 3.30 7.71
C THR A 6 -11.16 2.67 8.23
N ARG A 7 -10.88 1.42 7.84
CA ARG A 7 -9.70 0.65 8.25
C ARG A 7 -8.44 1.06 7.48
N GLY A 8 -8.11 2.35 7.50
CA GLY A 8 -6.83 2.84 7.03
C GLY A 8 -5.69 2.46 7.99
N PRO A 9 -4.44 2.32 7.52
CA PRO A 9 -3.29 2.16 8.39
C PRO A 9 -3.17 3.36 9.34
N LYS A 10 -2.92 3.10 10.62
CA LYS A 10 -2.78 4.13 11.66
C LYS A 10 -1.32 4.56 11.81
N LEU A 11 -1.10 5.84 12.13
CA LEU A 11 0.24 6.36 12.44
C LEU A 11 0.91 5.55 13.54
N GLY A 12 2.21 5.27 13.38
CA GLY A 12 3.00 4.48 14.32
C GLY A 12 2.66 2.98 14.35
N LYS A 13 1.68 2.51 13.58
CA LYS A 13 1.42 1.08 13.39
C LYS A 13 2.17 0.58 12.16
N LYS A 14 2.58 -0.69 12.20
CA LYS A 14 3.21 -1.36 11.07
C LYS A 14 2.24 -1.36 9.90
N VAL A 15 2.69 -0.89 8.74
CA VAL A 15 1.91 -0.95 7.50
C VAL A 15 1.71 -2.43 7.14
N PRO A 16 0.49 -2.87 6.76
CA PRO A 16 0.27 -4.23 6.29
C PRO A 16 1.14 -4.54 5.07
N ASN A 17 1.50 -5.81 4.89
CA ASN A 17 2.21 -6.20 3.68
C ASN A 17 1.24 -6.30 2.50
N PHE A 18 1.66 -5.83 1.33
CA PHE A 18 0.88 -5.86 0.11
C PHE A 18 1.75 -6.34 -1.05
N THR A 19 1.16 -7.13 -1.94
CA THR A 19 1.76 -7.40 -3.25
C THR A 19 1.05 -6.57 -4.31
N ALA A 20 1.80 -6.05 -5.26
CA ALA A 20 1.28 -5.29 -6.38
C ALA A 20 1.95 -5.74 -7.69
N LYS A 21 1.29 -5.50 -8.82
CA LYS A 21 1.89 -5.67 -10.14
C LYS A 21 2.31 -4.32 -10.69
N ASN A 22 3.51 -4.26 -11.27
CA ASN A 22 3.95 -3.06 -11.96
C ASN A 22 3.35 -3.00 -13.38
N VAL A 23 3.64 -1.92 -14.10
CA VAL A 23 3.19 -1.71 -15.48
C VAL A 23 3.65 -2.80 -16.45
N CYS A 24 4.72 -3.54 -16.12
CA CYS A 24 5.21 -4.66 -16.91
C CYS A 24 4.55 -6.00 -16.52
N GLY A 25 3.56 -6.00 -15.61
CA GLY A 25 2.90 -7.20 -15.10
C GLY A 25 3.70 -8.00 -14.07
N LYS A 26 4.89 -7.53 -13.67
CA LYS A 26 5.72 -8.19 -12.64
C LYS A 26 5.16 -7.91 -11.25
N THR A 27 4.93 -8.98 -10.48
CA THR A 27 4.54 -8.89 -9.08
C THR A 27 5.73 -8.49 -8.20
N PHE A 28 5.51 -7.60 -7.24
CA PHE A 28 6.49 -7.19 -6.24
C PHE A 28 5.84 -7.02 -4.87
N ASP A 29 6.66 -7.20 -3.83
CA ASP A 29 6.32 -6.96 -2.44
C ASP A 29 6.60 -5.49 -2.08
N LEU A 30 5.57 -4.77 -1.59
CA LEU A 30 5.69 -3.36 -1.27
C LEU A 30 6.59 -3.10 -0.06
N LEU A 31 6.64 -3.99 0.93
CA LEU A 31 7.51 -3.83 2.10
C LEU A 31 8.98 -4.11 1.74
N GLU A 32 9.25 -5.13 0.93
CA GLU A 32 10.59 -5.40 0.42
C GLU A 32 11.12 -4.20 -0.38
N LEU A 33 10.30 -3.63 -1.27
CA LEU A 33 10.66 -2.43 -2.02
C LEU A 33 10.89 -1.24 -1.10
N ALA A 34 9.99 -0.99 -0.14
CA ALA A 34 10.09 0.13 0.79
C ALA A 34 11.32 0.05 1.71
N SER A 35 11.79 -1.15 2.04
CA SER A 35 12.97 -1.36 2.90
C SER A 35 14.28 -0.81 2.31
N LYS A 36 14.32 -0.58 0.99
CA LYS A 36 15.48 -0.06 0.26
C LYS A 36 15.58 1.47 0.31
N HIS A 37 14.60 2.15 0.91
CA HIS A 37 14.50 3.60 0.93
C HIS A 37 14.30 4.13 2.36
N ARG A 38 14.72 5.38 2.60
CA ARG A 38 14.54 6.06 3.91
C ARG A 38 13.06 6.32 4.23
N GLY A 39 12.21 6.41 3.22
CA GLY A 39 10.76 6.58 3.33
C GLY A 39 10.09 6.27 2.00
N THR A 40 8.84 5.81 2.05
CA THR A 40 8.03 5.44 0.88
C THR A 40 6.66 6.07 0.99
N ILE A 41 6.17 6.64 -0.12
CA ILE A 41 4.82 7.22 -0.23
C ILE A 41 3.97 6.28 -1.07
N ILE A 42 2.78 5.92 -0.57
CA ILE A 42 1.82 5.05 -1.27
C ILE A 42 0.55 5.85 -1.52
N ASN A 43 0.20 6.04 -2.79
CA ASN A 43 -1.02 6.73 -3.22
C ASN A 43 -2.02 5.70 -3.77
N PHE A 44 -3.25 5.74 -3.26
CA PHE A 44 -4.35 4.89 -3.72
C PHE A 44 -5.30 5.71 -4.60
N PHE A 45 -5.65 5.17 -5.77
CA PHE A 45 -6.61 5.75 -6.70
C PHE A 45 -7.72 4.73 -6.98
N ARG A 46 -8.97 5.17 -7.14
CA ARG A 46 -10.09 4.28 -7.47
C ARG A 46 -9.96 3.66 -8.86
N ALA A 47 -9.50 4.45 -9.81
CA ALA A 47 -9.13 4.05 -11.15
C ALA A 47 -7.98 4.96 -11.58
N ASN A 48 -7.03 4.40 -12.32
CA ASN A 48 -6.01 5.17 -13.03
C ASN A 48 -6.24 4.87 -14.52
N TRP A 49 -6.56 5.90 -15.30
CA TRP A 49 -6.78 5.80 -16.74
C TRP A 49 -5.49 6.08 -17.50
#